data_AF-A0A2V7W5R9-F1
#
_entry.id   AF-A0A2V7W5R9-F1
#
_cell.length_a   1.000
_cell.length_b   1.000
_cell.length_c   1.000
_cell.angle_alpha   90.00
_cell.angle_beta   90.00
_cell.angle_gamma   90.00
#
_symmetry.space_group_name_H-M   'P 1'
#
loop_
_entity.id
_entity.type
_entity.pdbx_description
1 polymer ?
#
loop_
_entity_poly.entity_id
_entity_poly.type
_entity_poly.pdbx_seq_one_letter_code
_entity_poly.pdbx_strand_id
1 'polypeptide(L)' 'MSERITPETRVRPILERWPSTYEVFRSHGCPDMRRGLFAITARFMPLRWAARFHRVPLQKLLDELNACAEREQR' A
#
# COMPACT_ATOMS: atom_id res chain seq x y z
N MET A 1 5.14 -17.42 9.72
CA MET A 1 5.15 -17.15 8.27
C MET A 1 4.86 -15.67 8.10
N SER A 2 5.87 -14.83 7.90
CA SER A 2 5.68 -13.39 7.74
C SER A 2 4.94 -13.14 6.43
N GLU A 3 3.76 -12.53 6.51
CA GLU A 3 2.92 -12.28 5.34
C GLU A 3 3.51 -11.09 4.58
N ARG A 4 4.06 -11.36 3.38
CA ARG A 4 4.77 -10.37 2.57
C ARG A 4 3.80 -9.66 1.62
N ILE A 5 3.90 -8.34 1.56
CA ILE A 5 3.16 -7.51 0.60
C ILE A 5 3.78 -7.70 -0.78
N THR A 6 2.97 -8.10 -1.76
CA THR A 6 3.38 -8.31 -3.16
C THR A 6 2.72 -7.28 -4.09
N PRO A 7 3.22 -7.09 -5.33
CA PRO A 7 2.61 -6.17 -6.28
C PRO A 7 1.15 -6.48 -6.63
N GLU A 8 0.74 -7.72 -6.41
CA GLU A 8 -0.59 -8.23 -6.69
C GLU A 8 -1.55 -8.08 -5.51
N THR A 9 -1.00 -7.86 -4.32
CA THR A 9 -1.79 -7.57 -3.13
C THR A 9 -2.61 -6.31 -3.37
N ARG A 10 -3.90 -6.40 -3.02
CA ARG A 10 -4.82 -5.27 -3.11
C ARG A 10 -4.52 -4.25 -2.02
N VAL A 11 -4.68 -2.98 -2.35
CA VAL A 11 -4.36 -1.86 -1.43
C VAL A 11 -5.19 -1.93 -0.15
N ARG A 12 -6.49 -2.22 -0.25
CA ARG A 12 -7.38 -2.23 0.91
C ARG A 12 -7.02 -3.26 1.99
N PRO A 13 -6.79 -4.56 1.67
CA PRO A 13 -6.26 -5.52 2.64
C PRO A 13 -4.96 -5.08 3.31
N ILE A 14 -4.06 -4.41 2.58
CA ILE A 14 -2.81 -3.89 3.15
C ILE A 14 -3.12 -2.84 4.23
N LEU A 15 -3.99 -1.88 3.93
CA LEU A 15 -4.37 -0.82 4.85
C LEU A 15 -5.19 -1.33 6.04
N GLU A 16 -5.96 -2.41 5.87
CA GLU A 16 -6.74 -3.05 6.94
C GLU A 16 -5.85 -3.88 7.86
N ARG A 17 -4.84 -4.56 7.30
CA ARG A 17 -3.95 -5.49 8.04
C ARG A 17 -2.74 -4.81 8.66
N TRP A 18 -2.22 -3.77 8.01
CA TRP A 18 -1.08 -2.96 8.45
C TRP A 18 -1.45 -1.48 8.35
N PRO A 19 -2.24 -0.92 9.29
CA PRO A 19 -2.66 0.47 9.24
C PRO A 19 -1.50 1.47 9.21
N SER A 20 -0.31 1.10 9.71
CA SER A 20 0.91 1.91 9.68
C SER A 20 1.43 2.16 8.25
N THR A 21 1.18 1.24 7.32
CA THR A 21 1.58 1.38 5.90
C THR A 21 0.94 2.59 5.21
N TYR A 22 -0.14 3.13 5.76
CA TYR A 22 -0.78 4.34 5.26
C TYR A 22 0.17 5.54 5.18
N GLU A 23 1.08 5.69 6.15
CA GLU A 23 2.07 6.77 6.13
C GLU A 23 3.07 6.63 4.99
N VAL A 24 3.42 5.39 4.62
CA VAL A 24 4.28 5.11 3.46
C VAL A 24 3.58 5.59 2.19
N PHE A 25 2.32 5.21 1.98
CA PHE A 25 1.55 5.68 0.81
C PHE A 25 1.48 7.22 0.75
N ARG A 26 1.23 7.88 1.88
CA ARG A 26 1.20 9.34 1.97
C ARG A 26 2.55 9.98 1.66
N SER A 27 3.64 9.39 2.14
CA SER A 27 5.01 9.87 1.91
C SER A 27 5.44 9.76 0.45
N HIS A 28 4.93 8.75 -0.27
CA HIS A 28 5.15 8.59 -1.72
C HIS A 28 4.25 9.47 -2.60
N GLY A 29 3.42 10.33 -2.00
CA GLY A 29 2.53 11.24 -2.74
C GLY A 29 1.23 10.59 -3.21
N CYS A 30 0.87 9.41 -2.69
CA CYS A 30 -0.44 8.85 -2.98
C CYS A 30 -1.55 9.70 -2.30
N PRO A 31 -2.64 9.99 -3.02
CA PRO A 31 -3.81 10.65 -2.44
C PRO A 31 -4.45 9.76 -1.37
N ASP A 32 -5.29 10.37 -0.54
CA ASP A 32 -5.92 9.67 0.58
C ASP A 32 -6.79 8.50 0.08
N MET A 33 -6.25 7.29 0.20
CA MET A 33 -6.90 6.04 -0.20
C MET A 33 -8.01 5.60 0.76
N ARG A 34 -8.25 6.34 1.85
CA ARG A 34 -9.30 6.06 2.84
C ARG A 34 -10.58 6.87 2.59
N ARG A 35 -10.56 7.88 1.70
CA ARG A 35 -11.72 8.75 1.44
C ARG A 35 -12.05 8.89 -0.05
N GLY A 36 -13.33 9.11 -0.35
CA GLY A 36 -13.83 9.39 -1.70
C GLY A 36 -13.73 8.22 -2.69
N LEU A 37 -13.66 8.54 -3.98
CA LEU A 37 -13.60 7.57 -5.08
C LEU A 37 -12.38 6.64 -4.98
N PHE A 38 -11.26 7.15 -4.45
CA PHE A 38 -10.04 6.37 -4.26
C PHE A 38 -10.21 5.22 -3.26
N ALA A 39 -11.02 5.38 -2.20
CA ALA A 39 -11.32 4.31 -1.25
C ALA A 39 -12.09 3.13 -1.87
N ILE A 40 -12.95 3.44 -2.85
CA ILE A 40 -13.70 2.43 -3.61
C ILE A 40 -12.73 1.70 -4.55
N THR A 41 -11.91 2.44 -5.29
CA THR A 41 -10.92 1.85 -6.21
C THR A 41 -9.84 1.03 -5.50
N ALA A 42 -9.36 1.47 -4.33
CA ALA A 42 -8.36 0.77 -3.53
C ALA A 42 -8.79 -0.64 -3.09
N ARG A 43 -10.10 -0.91 -3.05
CA ARG A 43 -10.64 -2.25 -2.77
C ARG A 43 -10.36 -3.26 -3.87
N PHE A 44 -10.29 -2.80 -5.13
CA PHE A 44 -10.12 -3.66 -6.30
C PHE A 44 -8.76 -3.46 -6.98
N MET A 45 -8.08 -2.35 -6.67
CA MET A 45 -6.81 -1.98 -7.28
C MET A 45 -5.64 -2.74 -6.66
N PRO A 46 -4.86 -3.48 -7.46
CA PRO A 46 -3.60 -4.06 -7.02
C PRO A 46 -2.55 -2.97 -6.77
N LEU A 47 -1.58 -3.22 -5.90
CA LEU A 47 -0.53 -2.27 -5.56
C LEU A 47 0.26 -1.77 -6.79
N ARG A 48 0.55 -2.66 -7.75
CA ARG A 48 1.23 -2.28 -9.00
C ARG A 48 0.50 -1.20 -9.79
N TRP A 49 -0.84 -1.20 -9.75
CA TRP A 49 -1.66 -0.20 -10.43
C TRP A 49 -1.62 1.12 -9.68
N ALA A 50 -1.70 1.08 -8.36
CA ALA A 50 -1.56 2.28 -7.53
C ALA A 50 -0.21 2.96 -7.79
N ALA A 51 0.88 2.20 -7.76
CA ALA A 51 2.22 2.71 -8.04
C ALA A 51 2.32 3.33 -9.45
N ARG A 52 1.78 2.65 -10.47
CA ARG A 52 1.79 3.15 -11.86
C ARG A 52 0.95 4.42 -12.04
N PHE A 53 -0.24 4.48 -11.44
CA PHE A 53 -1.14 5.63 -11.55
C PHE A 53 -0.57 6.86 -10.84
N HIS A 54 0.11 6.66 -9.71
CA HIS A 54 0.75 7.74 -8.94
C HIS A 54 2.20 8.00 -9.35
N ARG A 55 2.71 7.34 -10.40
CA ARG A 55 4.12 7.41 -10.85
C ARG A 55 5.14 7.16 -9.73
N VAL A 56 4.78 6.30 -8.79
CA VAL A 56 5.65 5.87 -7.68
C VAL A 56 6.47 4.66 -8.11
N PRO A 57 7.77 4.58 -7.78
CA PRO A 57 8.56 3.39 -8.04
C PRO A 57 8.02 2.20 -7.24
N LEU A 58 7.40 1.24 -7.95
CA LEU A 58 6.75 0.07 -7.34
C LEU A 58 7.69 -0.71 -6.42
N GLN A 59 8.94 -0.91 -6.83
CA GLN A 59 9.93 -1.65 -6.04
C GLN A 59 10.22 -0.93 -4.71
N LYS A 60 10.45 0.39 -4.76
CA LYS A 60 10.70 1.20 -3.56
C LYS A 60 9.50 1.20 -2.61
N LEU A 61 8.29 1.33 -3.17
CA LEU A 61 7.05 1.26 -2.39
C LEU A 61 6.91 -0.11 -1.71
N LEU A 62 7.17 -1.20 -2.43
CA LEU A 62 7.12 -2.56 -1.87
C LEU A 62 8.14 -2.76 -0.74
N ASP A 63 9.37 -2.28 -0.90
CA ASP A 63 10.40 -2.43 0.12
C ASP A 63 10.04 -1.66 1.39
N GLU A 64 9.56 -0.42 1.26
CA GLU A 64 9.11 0.37 2.42
C GLU A 64 7.85 -0.20 3.08
N LEU A 65 6.88 -0.68 2.30
CA LEU A 65 5.67 -1.32 2.82
C LEU A 65 6.00 -2.60 3.58
N ASN A 66 6.87 -3.45 3.04
CA ASN A 66 7.30 -4.68 3.70
C ASN A 66 8.11 -4.38 4.96
N ALA A 67 9.02 -3.40 4.93
CA ALA A 67 9.74 -2.96 6.12
C ALA A 67 8.80 -2.42 7.21
N CYS A 68 7.75 -1.69 6.83
CA CYS A 68 6.73 -1.21 7.75
C CYS A 68 5.91 -2.37 8.35
N ALA A 69 5.45 -3.30 7.50
CA ALA A 69 4.70 -4.48 7.91
C ALA A 69 5.50 -5.40 8.83
N GLU A 70 6.82 -5.53 8.62
CA GLU A 70 7.71 -6.28 9.50
C GLU A 70 7.88 -5.62 10.87
N ARG A 71 7.94 -4.28 10.92
CA ARG A 71 8.02 -3.53 12.19
C ARG A 71 6.74 -3.64 13.01
N GLU A 72 5.57 -3.66 12.35
CA GLU A 72 4.27 -3.79 13.03
C GLU A 72 3.99 -5.22 13.52
N GLN A 73 4.65 -6.22 12.94
CA GLN A 73 4.58 -7.62 13.37
C GLN A 73 5.56 -7.96 14.52
N ARG A 74 6.39 -7.01 14.94
CA ARG A 74 7.46 -7.21 15.93
C ARG A 74 7.08 -6.63 17.29
#